data_AF-A0A257N1P0-F1
#
_entry.id   AF-A0A257N1P0-F1
#
_cell.length_a   1.000
_cell.length_b   1.000
_cell.length_c   1.000
_cell.angle_alpha   90.00
_cell.angle_beta   90.00
_cell.angle_gamma   90.00
#
_symmetry.space_group_name_H-M   'P 1'
#
loop_
_entity.id
_entity.type
_entity.pdbx_description
1 polymer ?
#
loop_
_entity_poly.entity_id
_entity_poly.type
_entity_poly.pdbx_seq_one_letter_code
_entity_poly.pdbx_strand_id
1 'polypeptide(L)'
;EDGVITWEVIRDLFEPVAKDDYFMTILKIALDSYGILASSFKSSYGENNEEYMTGQRIYDSFKAKTLKNQFMGRRAGVDGEPLKKDLEQDGWKSQKYETRKEGIPNQNWFAVEAFVKKIDML
;
A
#
# COMPACT_ATOMS: atom_id res chain seq x y z
N GLU A 1 34.88 -9.13 -17.18
CA GLU A 1 33.72 -8.28 -16.90
C GLU A 1 32.71 -9.15 -16.17
N ASP A 2 32.32 -8.78 -14.95
CA ASP A 2 31.32 -9.51 -14.19
C ASP A 2 29.94 -9.18 -14.78
N GLY A 3 29.39 -10.11 -15.57
CA GLY A 3 28.08 -9.96 -16.19
C GLY A 3 26.95 -10.02 -15.17
N VAL A 4 25.95 -9.15 -15.32
CA VAL A 4 24.74 -9.19 -14.50
C VAL A 4 23.88 -10.37 -14.98
N ILE A 5 23.61 -11.32 -14.09
CA ILE A 5 22.66 -12.41 -14.32
C ILE A 5 21.29 -11.94 -13.84
N THR A 6 20.28 -11.93 -14.72
CA THR A 6 18.91 -11.58 -14.35
C THR A 6 18.07 -12.83 -14.06
N TRP A 7 16.92 -12.65 -13.41
CA TRP A 7 16.00 -13.75 -13.12
C TRP A 7 15.36 -14.34 -14.38
N GLU A 8 15.23 -13.55 -15.44
CA GLU A 8 14.81 -13.99 -16.77
C GLU A 8 15.86 -14.90 -17.41
N VAL A 9 17.15 -14.54 -17.29
CA VAL A 9 18.25 -15.41 -17.75
C VAL A 9 18.24 -16.73 -17.00
N ILE A 10 18.01 -16.71 -15.68
CA ILE A 10 17.88 -17.93 -14.88
C ILE A 10 16.68 -18.76 -15.32
N ARG A 11 15.51 -18.14 -15.54
CA ARG A 11 14.32 -18.85 -16.05
C ARG A 11 14.62 -19.54 -17.38
N ASP A 12 15.17 -18.81 -18.35
CA ASP A 12 15.36 -19.31 -19.71
C ASP A 12 16.40 -20.43 -19.77
N LEU A 13 17.43 -20.39 -18.91
CA LEU A 13 18.43 -21.44 -18.80
C LEU A 13 17.89 -22.73 -18.17
N PHE A 14 16.96 -22.62 -17.22
CA PHE A 14 16.46 -23.75 -16.45
C PHE A 14 15.16 -24.35 -17.01
N GLU A 15 14.38 -23.60 -17.79
CA GLU A 15 13.12 -24.08 -18.40
C GLU A 15 13.25 -25.42 -19.14
N PRO A 16 14.29 -25.68 -19.95
CA PRO A 16 14.41 -26.95 -20.69
C PRO A 16 14.75 -28.17 -19.82
N VAL A 17 15.25 -27.95 -18.60
CA VAL A 17 15.75 -29.01 -17.70
C VAL A 17 14.97 -29.09 -16.38
N ALA A 18 14.09 -28.13 -16.12
CA ALA A 18 13.22 -28.14 -14.97
C ALA A 18 12.25 -29.32 -15.07
N LYS A 19 12.34 -30.22 -14.08
CA LYS A 19 11.39 -31.33 -13.91
C LYS A 19 10.15 -30.93 -13.10
N ASP A 20 10.20 -29.75 -12.50
CA ASP A 20 9.18 -29.23 -11.60
C ASP A 20 8.44 -28.05 -12.25
N ASP A 21 7.26 -28.36 -12.79
CA ASP A 21 6.36 -27.41 -13.42
C ASP A 21 5.89 -26.32 -12.44
N TYR A 22 5.81 -26.65 -11.14
CA TYR A 22 5.34 -25.71 -10.13
C TYR A 22 6.34 -24.57 -9.93
N PHE A 23 7.63 -24.89 -9.77
CA PHE A 23 8.66 -23.86 -9.58
C PHE A 23 8.71 -22.88 -10.76
N MET A 24 8.72 -23.39 -12.00
CA MET A 24 8.76 -22.55 -13.20
C MET A 24 7.50 -21.70 -13.35
N THR A 25 6.34 -22.25 -13.00
CA THR A 25 5.07 -21.51 -12.99
C THR A 25 5.09 -20.37 -11.99
N ILE A 26 5.55 -20.61 -10.76
CA ILE A 26 5.64 -19.57 -9.72
C ILE A 26 6.65 -18.49 -10.12
N LEU A 27 7.81 -18.87 -10.67
CA LEU A 27 8.82 -17.91 -11.13
C LEU A 27 8.27 -17.01 -12.25
N LYS A 28 7.52 -17.59 -13.20
CA LYS A 28 6.86 -16.83 -14.26
C LYS A 28 5.85 -15.85 -13.69
N ILE A 29 4.96 -16.29 -12.80
CA ILE A 29 3.97 -15.42 -12.15
C ILE A 29 4.66 -14.28 -11.39
N ALA A 30 5.76 -14.57 -10.69
CA ALA A 30 6.50 -13.57 -9.94
C ALA A 30 7.16 -12.52 -10.85
N LEU A 31 7.75 -12.93 -11.98
CA LEU A 31 8.33 -12.03 -12.98
C LEU A 31 7.25 -11.17 -13.65
N ASP A 32 6.14 -11.78 -14.06
CA ASP A 32 5.01 -11.07 -14.69
C ASP A 32 4.36 -10.07 -13.73
N SER A 33 4.28 -10.42 -12.45
CA SER A 33 3.71 -9.57 -11.40
C SER A 33 4.73 -8.59 -10.81
N TYR A 34 6.00 -8.65 -11.22
CA TYR A 34 7.07 -7.87 -10.59
C TYR A 34 6.79 -6.37 -10.67
N GLY A 35 6.30 -5.84 -11.79
CA GLY A 35 5.97 -4.42 -11.91
C GLY A 35 4.88 -3.93 -10.95
N ILE A 36 4.04 -4.84 -10.43
CA ILE A 36 2.96 -4.55 -9.48
C ILE A 36 3.42 -4.80 -8.04
N LEU A 37 4.23 -5.86 -7.82
CA LEU A 37 4.67 -6.33 -6.52
C LEU A 37 5.94 -5.66 -6.03
N ALA A 38 6.87 -5.38 -6.93
CA ALA A 38 8.03 -4.56 -6.63
C ALA A 38 7.50 -3.16 -6.37
N SER A 39 7.56 -2.72 -5.12
CA SER A 39 7.31 -1.33 -4.81
C SER A 39 8.20 -0.51 -5.73
N SER A 40 7.60 0.33 -6.57
CA SER A 40 8.35 1.23 -7.46
C SER A 40 9.35 2.00 -6.59
N PHE A 41 10.61 1.58 -6.65
CA PHE A 41 11.69 2.11 -5.84
C PHE A 41 11.97 3.54 -6.29
N LYS A 42 11.38 4.50 -5.57
CA LYS A 42 11.85 5.88 -5.27
C LYS A 42 10.67 6.73 -4.81
N SER A 43 10.00 6.33 -3.73
CA SER A 43 9.35 7.34 -2.89
C SER A 43 10.05 7.31 -1.55
N SER A 44 10.81 8.35 -1.27
CA SER A 44 11.34 8.66 0.04
C SER A 44 10.18 8.63 1.05
N TYR A 45 10.43 8.18 2.28
CA TYR A 45 9.41 8.22 3.32
C TYR A 45 8.82 9.64 3.42
N GLY A 46 7.50 9.77 3.31
CA GLY A 46 6.81 11.06 3.33
C GLY A 46 6.76 11.85 2.01
N GLU A 47 7.34 11.37 0.91
CA GLU A 47 7.32 12.09 -0.40
C GLU A 47 5.92 12.20 -1.01
N ASN A 48 5.05 11.25 -0.65
CA ASN A 48 3.66 11.17 -1.08
C ASN A 48 2.67 11.84 -0.11
N ASN A 49 3.18 12.41 0.99
CA ASN A 49 2.40 13.00 2.06
C ASN A 49 2.36 14.52 1.93
N GLU A 50 1.16 15.09 1.88
CA GLU A 50 0.96 16.54 1.85
C GLU A 50 0.78 17.11 3.26
N GLU A 51 0.07 16.38 4.14
CA GLU A 51 -0.18 16.80 5.52
C GLU A 51 -0.36 15.59 6.45
N TYR A 52 0.16 15.70 7.68
CA TYR A 52 -0.22 14.77 8.75
C TYR A 52 -1.45 15.26 9.50
N MET A 53 -2.50 14.44 9.54
CA MET A 53 -3.73 14.73 10.30
C MET A 53 -4.04 13.60 11.27
N THR A 54 -4.60 13.93 12.44
CA THR A 54 -5.12 12.90 13.34
C THR A 54 -6.39 12.28 12.75
N GLY A 55 -6.67 11.01 13.05
CA GLY A 55 -7.90 10.37 12.56
C GLY A 55 -9.16 11.12 13.00
N GLN A 56 -9.17 11.69 14.22
CA GLN A 56 -10.28 12.54 14.67
C GLN A 56 -10.46 13.76 13.77
N ARG A 57 -9.37 14.48 13.45
CA ARG A 57 -9.42 15.68 12.59
C ARG A 57 -9.86 15.32 11.17
N ILE A 58 -9.44 14.16 10.66
CA ILE A 58 -9.87 13.63 9.35
C ILE A 58 -11.38 13.39 9.37
N TYR A 59 -11.88 12.66 10.37
CA TYR A 59 -13.29 12.35 10.53
C TYR A 59 -14.15 13.62 10.63
N ASP A 60 -13.78 14.56 11.52
CA ASP A 60 -14.53 15.80 11.73
C ASP A 60 -14.57 16.65 10.45
N SER A 61 -13.43 16.80 9.78
CA SER A 61 -13.34 17.57 8.53
C SER A 61 -14.09 16.90 7.38
N PHE A 62 -14.12 15.57 7.34
CA PHE A 62 -14.88 14.81 6.34
C PHE A 62 -16.39 14.99 6.56
N LYS A 63 -16.87 14.81 7.79
CA LYS A 63 -18.29 15.01 8.14
C LYS A 63 -18.75 16.45 7.90
N ALA A 64 -17.87 17.42 8.18
CA ALA A 64 -18.12 18.84 7.91
C ALA A 64 -17.99 19.22 6.41
N LYS A 65 -17.59 18.29 5.54
CA LYS A 65 -17.33 18.53 4.10
C LYS A 65 -16.27 19.61 3.84
N THR A 66 -15.32 19.77 4.75
CA THR A 66 -14.21 20.74 4.66
C THR A 66 -12.85 20.09 4.39
N LEU A 67 -12.79 18.75 4.37
CA LEU A 67 -11.57 18.00 4.13
C LEU A 67 -11.03 18.22 2.71
N LYS A 68 -9.80 18.72 2.60
CA LYS A 68 -9.10 18.94 1.33
C LYS A 68 -8.42 17.67 0.80
N ASN A 69 -7.87 16.87 1.71
CA ASN A 69 -7.09 15.68 1.38
C ASN A 69 -7.99 14.45 1.40
N GLN A 70 -8.37 13.95 0.22
CA GLN A 70 -9.36 12.89 0.06
C GLN A 70 -8.79 11.48 0.28
N PHE A 71 -7.46 11.36 0.36
CA PHE A 71 -6.76 10.09 0.55
C PHE A 71 -5.92 10.13 1.82
N MET A 72 -5.82 8.97 2.48
CA MET A 72 -4.98 8.76 3.65
C MET A 72 -4.12 7.51 3.53
N GLY A 73 -2.96 7.55 4.17
CA GLY A 73 -1.97 6.48 4.18
C GLY A 73 -1.93 5.76 5.53
N ARG A 74 -2.01 4.43 5.50
CA ARG A 74 -1.71 3.54 6.63
C ARG A 74 -1.15 2.22 6.10
N ARG A 75 -0.16 1.66 6.80
CA ARG A 75 0.50 0.41 6.38
C ARG A 75 -0.53 -0.70 6.14
N ALA A 76 -0.43 -1.37 4.99
CA ALA A 76 -1.33 -2.41 4.50
C ALA A 76 -2.76 -1.94 4.18
N GLY A 77 -2.97 -0.63 4.00
CA GLY A 77 -4.22 -0.08 3.49
C GLY A 77 -5.38 -0.11 4.50
N VAL A 78 -6.60 0.04 3.99
CA VAL A 78 -7.81 0.20 4.80
C VAL A 78 -8.23 -1.06 5.56
N ASP A 79 -7.86 -2.24 5.06
CA ASP A 79 -8.15 -3.53 5.69
C ASP A 79 -6.93 -4.12 6.41
N GLY A 80 -5.83 -3.35 6.47
CA GLY A 80 -4.60 -3.76 7.14
C GLY A 80 -4.75 -3.85 8.65
N GLU A 81 -4.08 -4.84 9.25
CA GLU A 81 -4.00 -5.01 10.71
C GLU A 81 -3.61 -3.75 11.50
N PRO A 82 -2.72 -2.87 11.01
CA PRO A 82 -2.43 -1.62 11.72
C PRO A 82 -3.66 -0.74 11.89
N LEU A 83 -4.49 -0.58 10.86
CA LEU A 83 -5.69 0.26 10.96
C LEU A 83 -6.74 -0.41 11.85
N LYS A 84 -6.92 -1.72 11.75
CA LYS A 84 -7.83 -2.46 12.66
C LYS A 84 -7.48 -2.23 14.12
N LYS A 85 -6.20 -2.34 14.48
CA LYS A 85 -5.74 -2.06 15.85
C LYS A 85 -6.00 -0.63 16.29
N ASP A 86 -5.78 0.34 15.39
CA ASP A 86 -6.09 1.74 15.67
C ASP A 86 -7.59 1.91 15.97
N LEU A 87 -8.47 1.21 15.25
CA LEU A 87 -9.92 1.27 15.41
C LEU A 87 -10.40 0.56 16.70
N GLU A 88 -9.91 -0.65 16.98
CA GLU A 88 -10.30 -1.46 18.14
C GLU A 88 -9.97 -0.80 19.48
N GLN A 89 -8.88 -0.03 19.54
CA GLN A 89 -8.39 0.59 20.77
C GLN A 89 -8.78 2.06 20.90
N ASP A 90 -9.66 2.56 20.02
CA ASP A 90 -9.98 3.99 19.89
C ASP A 90 -8.74 4.88 19.62
N GLY A 91 -7.61 4.25 19.27
CA GLY A 91 -6.32 4.89 19.00
C GLY A 91 -6.33 5.69 17.70
N TRP A 92 -7.27 5.41 16.80
CA TRP A 92 -7.46 6.16 15.55
C TRP A 92 -7.68 7.66 15.79
N LYS A 93 -8.26 8.05 16.94
CA LYS A 93 -8.53 9.45 17.27
C LYS A 93 -7.26 10.28 17.40
N SER A 94 -6.20 9.70 17.99
CA SER A 94 -4.92 10.37 18.27
C SER A 94 -3.82 10.00 17.28
N GLN A 95 -3.94 8.86 16.60
CA GLN A 95 -3.01 8.43 15.57
C GLN A 95 -2.93 9.46 14.44
N LYS A 96 -1.70 9.86 14.10
CA LYS A 96 -1.44 10.69 12.91
C LYS A 96 -1.35 9.80 11.68
N TYR A 97 -2.08 10.18 10.64
CA TYR A 97 -2.08 9.55 9.33
C TYR A 97 -1.47 10.50 8.31
N GLU A 98 -0.80 9.93 7.32
CA GLU A 98 -0.41 10.66 6.12
C GLU A 98 -1.67 10.96 5.32
N THR A 99 -1.77 12.14 4.73
CA THR A 99 -2.90 12.54 3.90
C THR A 99 -2.42 13.23 2.64
N ARG A 100 -3.19 13.10 1.56
CA ARG A 100 -2.91 13.74 0.27
C ARG A 100 -4.19 14.04 -0.49
N LYS A 101 -4.11 14.97 -1.43
CA LYS A 101 -5.22 15.36 -2.28
C LYS A 101 -5.38 14.43 -3.49
N GLU A 102 -4.28 13.96 -4.08
CA GLU A 102 -4.34 13.34 -5.41
C GLU A 102 -3.94 11.87 -5.42
N GLY A 103 -4.86 10.98 -5.76
CA GLY A 103 -4.58 9.59 -6.14
C GLY A 103 -4.08 8.67 -5.02
N ILE A 104 -3.96 7.39 -5.36
CA ILE A 104 -3.50 6.31 -4.49
C ILE A 104 -2.16 5.82 -5.04
N PRO A 105 -1.01 6.28 -4.49
CA PRO A 105 0.30 5.97 -5.07
C PRO A 105 0.72 4.50 -4.86
N ASN A 106 0.15 3.81 -3.87
CA ASN A 106 0.40 2.40 -3.59
C ASN A 106 -0.66 1.82 -2.63
N GLN A 107 -0.57 0.53 -2.35
CA GLN A 107 -1.50 -0.22 -1.49
C GLN A 107 -1.66 0.30 -0.05
N ASN A 108 -0.75 1.14 0.47
CA ASN A 108 -0.90 1.74 1.80
C ASN A 108 -1.88 2.92 1.80
N TRP A 109 -2.29 3.42 0.64
CA TRP A 109 -3.15 4.59 0.51
C TRP A 109 -4.57 4.17 0.13
N PHE A 110 -5.56 4.90 0.65
CA PHE A 110 -6.98 4.63 0.41
C PHE A 110 -7.81 5.89 0.61
N ALA A 111 -9.04 5.88 0.11
CA ALA A 111 -9.97 6.99 0.27
C ALA A 111 -10.37 7.17 1.74
N VAL A 112 -10.39 8.43 2.21
CA VAL A 112 -10.84 8.77 3.57
C VAL A 112 -12.29 8.32 3.81
N GLU A 113 -13.13 8.31 2.78
CA GLU A 113 -14.50 7.80 2.89
C GLU A 113 -14.54 6.35 3.42
N ALA A 114 -13.61 5.50 3.01
CA ALA A 114 -13.56 4.10 3.47
C ALA A 114 -13.18 4.00 4.95
N PHE A 115 -12.30 4.88 5.42
CA PHE A 115 -11.97 5.02 6.84
C PHE A 115 -13.17 5.49 7.67
N VAL A 116 -13.85 6.55 7.22
CA VAL A 116 -15.01 7.11 7.92
C VAL A 116 -16.15 6.10 7.99
N LYS A 117 -16.39 5.33 6.91
CA LYS A 117 -17.36 4.23 6.93
C LYS A 117 -17.04 3.18 7.99
N LYS A 118 -15.77 2.83 8.19
CA LYS A 118 -15.38 1.89 9.25
C LYS A 118 -15.66 2.46 10.64
N ILE A 119 -15.36 3.74 10.87
CA ILE A 119 -15.66 4.41 12.15
C ILE A 119 -17.16 4.48 12.40
N ASP A 120 -17.96 4.85 11.39
CA ASP A 120 -19.42 4.93 11.49
C ASP A 120 -20.08 3.56 11.78
N MET A 121 -19.35 2.46 11.61
CA MET A 121 -19.81 1.08 11.87
C MET A 121 -19.31 0.50 13.22
N LEU A 122 -18.45 1.21 13.95
CA LEU A 122 -18.02 0.84 15.31
C LEU A 122 -19.12 1.14 16.32
#